data_AF-A0A9Q4L4Q0-F1
#
_entry.id   AF-A0A9Q4L4Q0-F1
#
_cell.length_a   1.000
_cell.length_b   1.000
_cell.length_c   1.000
_cell.angle_alpha   90.00
_cell.angle_beta   90.00
_cell.angle_gamma   90.00
#
_symmetry.space_group_name_H-M   'P 1'
#
loop_
_entity.id
_entity.type
_entity.pdbx_description
1 polymer ?
#
loop_
_entity_poly.entity_id
_entity_poly.type
_entity_poly.pdbx_seq_one_letter_code
_entity_poly.pdbx_strand_id
1 'polypeptide(L)' 'MNKRRLRPVYLVGIALNAVAFAYAVTNGTWLYAGAFAFVAVYLVVRLRMLSADT' A
#
# COMPACT_ATOMS: atom_id res chain seq x y z
N MET A 1 7.68 -5.39 -21.57
CA MET A 1 7.17 -4.33 -20.67
C MET A 1 8.17 -4.12 -19.54
N ASN A 2 8.79 -2.94 -19.42
CA ASN A 2 9.97 -2.71 -18.58
C ASN A 2 9.68 -2.89 -17.08
N LYS A 3 10.12 -4.03 -16.51
CA LYS A 3 10.02 -4.38 -15.08
C LYS A 3 10.53 -3.26 -14.15
N ARG A 4 11.46 -2.42 -14.62
CA ARG A 4 12.00 -1.26 -13.90
C ARG A 4 11.02 -0.09 -13.68
N ARG A 5 9.99 0.10 -14.50
CA ARG A 5 9.00 1.19 -14.32
C ARG A 5 7.87 0.85 -13.35
N LEU A 6 7.64 -0.43 -13.06
CA LEU A 6 6.57 -0.86 -12.14
C LEU A 6 6.92 -0.61 -10.67
N ARG A 7 8.22 -0.63 -10.33
CA ARG A 7 8.72 -0.44 -8.96
C ARG A 7 8.42 0.94 -8.37
N PRO A 8 8.66 2.08 -9.06
CA PRO A 8 8.29 3.39 -8.54
C PRO A 8 6.78 3.60 -8.45
N VAL A 9 5.99 3.03 -9.37
CA VAL A 9 4.52 3.10 -9.31
C VAL A 9 3.99 2.38 -8.07
N TYR A 10 4.55 1.21 -7.74
CA TYR A 10 4.22 0.50 -6.50
C TYR A 10 4.61 1.28 -5.25
N LEU A 11 5.80 1.88 -5.22
CA LEU A 11 6.25 2.71 -4.09
C LEU A 11 5.35 3.92 -3.88
N VAL A 12 4.96 4.61 -4.95
CA VAL A 12 4.03 5.75 -4.89
C VAL A 12 2.65 5.30 -4.40
N GLY A 13 2.15 4.17 -4.90
CA GLY A 13 0.86 3.60 -4.43
C GLY A 13 0.87 3.26 -2.94
N ILE A 14 1.96 2.68 -2.44
CA ILE A 14 2.15 2.37 -1.01
C ILE A 14 2.21 3.67 -0.19
N ALA A 15 2.97 4.67 -0.64
CA ALA A 15 3.09 5.95 0.05
C ALA A 15 1.75 6.69 0.15
N LEU A 16 0.99 6.76 -0.96
CA LEU A 16 -0.35 7.35 -0.96
C LEU A 16 -1.31 6.59 -0.03
N ASN A 17 -1.26 5.26 -0.04
CA ASN A 17 -2.09 4.45 0.83
C ASN A 17 -1.77 4.69 2.32
N ALA A 18 -0.49 4.82 2.66
CA ALA A 18 -0.04 5.13 4.02
C ALA A 18 -0.51 6.53 4.48
N VAL A 19 -0.43 7.54 3.62
CA VAL A 19 -0.91 8.90 3.93
C VAL A 19 -2.42 8.91 4.13
N ALA A 20 -3.17 8.22 3.27
CA ALA A 20 -4.61 8.13 3.38
C ALA A 20 -5.06 7.34 4.62
N PHE A 21 -4.33 6.28 5.00
CA PHE A 21 -4.53 5.57 6.26
C PHE A 21 -4.29 6.49 7.47
N ALA A 22 -3.15 7.19 7.50
CA ALA A 22 -2.83 8.12 8.58
C ALA A 22 -3.91 9.21 8.74
N TYR A 23 -4.41 9.73 7.62
CA TYR A 23 -5.51 10.70 7.60
C TYR A 23 -6.84 10.10 8.09
N ALA A 24 -7.17 8.88 7.69
CA ALA A 24 -8.40 8.21 8.12
C ALA A 24 -8.40 7.92 9.64
N VAL A 25 -7.24 7.52 10.18
CA VAL A 25 -7.03 7.29 11.61
C VAL A 25 -7.12 8.59 12.41
N THR A 26 -6.47 9.67 11.96
CA THR A 26 -6.53 10.97 12.66
C THR A 26 -7.92 11.60 12.63
N ASN A 27 -8.70 11.37 11.57
CA ASN A 27 -10.09 11.84 11.49
C ASN A 27 -11.09 10.93 12.23
N GLY A 28 -10.64 9.84 12.88
CA GLY A 28 -11.51 8.92 13.62
C GLY A 28 -12.48 8.16 12.71
N THR A 29 -12.21 8.09 11.41
CA THR A 29 -13.08 7.45 10.43
C THR A 29 -12.74 5.98 10.27
N TRP A 30 -13.15 5.18 11.24
CA TRP A 30 -12.80 3.76 11.36
C TRP A 30 -13.14 2.89 10.14
N LEU A 31 -14.24 3.21 9.43
CA LEU A 31 -14.64 2.49 8.21
C LEU A 31 -13.61 2.64 7.08
N TYR A 32 -13.13 3.88 6.86
CA TYR A 32 -12.10 4.16 5.85
C TYR A 32 -10.73 3.65 6.32
N ALA A 33 -10.41 3.80 7.61
CA ALA A 33 -9.17 3.27 8.18
C ALA A 33 -9.07 1.74 8.00
N GLY A 34 -10.17 1.00 8.17
CA GLY A 34 -10.24 -0.43 7.92
C GLY A 34 -9.96 -0.80 6.45
N ALA A 35 -10.55 -0.06 5.50
CA ALA A 35 -10.30 -0.28 4.07
C ALA A 35 -8.82 -0.02 3.71
N PHE A 36 -8.23 1.06 4.22
CA PHE A 36 -6.81 1.36 4.01
C PHE A 36 -5.89 0.32 4.66
N ALA A 37 -6.22 -0.16 5.87
CA ALA A 37 -5.48 -1.25 6.52
C ALA A 37 -5.51 -2.54 5.69
N PHE A 38 -6.67 -2.88 5.11
CA PHE A 38 -6.81 -4.05 4.24
C PHE A 38 -5.92 -3.94 2.98
N VAL A 39 -5.92 -2.76 2.34
CA VAL A 39 -5.06 -2.51 1.17
C VAL A 39 -3.58 -2.51 1.55
N ALA A 40 -3.21 -1.97 2.71
CA ALA A 40 -1.84 -2.00 3.21
C ALA A 40 -1.35 -3.44 3.42
N VAL A 41 -2.17 -4.30 4.05
CA VAL A 41 -1.86 -5.73 4.21
C VAL A 41 -1.67 -6.42 2.86
N TYR A 42 -2.57 -6.16 1.90
CA TYR A 42 -2.45 -6.71 0.55
C TYR A 42 -1.15 -6.28 -0.15
N LEU A 43 -0.79 -4.99 -0.07
CA LEU A 43 0.44 -4.45 -0.66
C LEU A 43 1.70 -5.06 -0.02
N VAL A 44 1.71 -5.25 1.30
CA VAL A 44 2.82 -5.89 2.03
C VAL A 44 2.97 -7.35 1.61
N VAL A 45 1.88 -8.12 1.59
CA VAL A 45 1.91 -9.53 1.15
C VAL A 45 2.40 -9.63 -0.29
N ARG A 46 1.90 -8.76 -1.17
CA ARG A 46 2.30 -8.77 -2.58
C ARG A 46 3.76 -8.36 -2.77
N LEU A 47 4.25 -7.38 -2.01
CA LEU A 47 5.66 -6.99 -2.01
C LEU A 47 6.56 -8.12 -1.52
N ARG A 48 6.14 -8.85 -0.48
CA ARG A 48 6.83 -10.05 0.04
C ARG A 48 6.91 -11.14 -1.02
N MET A 49 5.82 -11.45 -1.72
CA MET A 49 5.84 -12.40 -2.84
C MET A 49 6.80 -11.95 -3.94
N LEU A 50 6.75 -10.68 -4.34
CA LEU A 50 7.64 -10.15 -5.38
C LEU A 50 9.13 -10.20 -4.99
N SER A 51 9.43 -10.08 -3.70
CA SER A 51 10.81 -10.11 -3.17
C SER A 51 11.31 -11.52 -2.90
N ALA A 52 10.42 -12.48 -2.64
CA ALA A 52 10.77 -13.89 -2.46
C ALA A 52 11.04 -14.61 -3.79
N ASP A 53 10.62 -14.03 -4.91
CA ASP A 53 10.81 -14.53 -6.28
C ASP A 53 12.10 -13.95 -6.93
N THR A 54 13.04 -13.44 -6.13
CA THR A 54 14.38 -12.94 -6.52
C THR A 54 15.46 -13.69 -5.76
#